data_AF-A0A6C0J541-F1
#
_entry.id   AF-A0A6C0J541-F1
#
_cell.length_a   1.000
_cell.length_b   1.000
_cell.length_c   1.000
_cell.angle_alpha   90.00
_cell.angle_beta   90.00
_cell.angle_gamma   90.00
#
_symmetry.space_group_name_H-M   'P 1'
#
loop_
_entity.id
_entity.type
_entity.pdbx_description
1 polymer ?
#
loop_
_entity_poly.entity_id
_entity_poly.type
_entity_poly.pdbx_seq_one_letter_code
_entity_poly.pdbx_strand_id
1 'polypeptide(L)'
;MDYSELSLLELKYRAKARRIKNYYIRPKAELIRLLSMDELPEMFRVEKMTLKQLRDMAKERGIKKYSHMKRVDLMPRLFPHLVEETEKEELQEVAVVELKKTA
;
A
#
# COMPACT_ATOMS: atom_id res chain seq x y z
N MET A 1 17.14 -1.99 -13.20
CA MET A 1 17.88 -3.14 -12.63
C MET A 1 16.95 -4.33 -12.70
N ASP A 2 17.40 -5.49 -13.16
CA ASP A 2 16.53 -6.67 -13.21
C ASP A 2 16.47 -7.34 -11.83
N TYR A 3 15.27 -7.46 -11.27
CA TYR A 3 15.03 -8.07 -9.96
C TYR A 3 14.58 -9.54 -10.08
N SER A 4 14.34 -10.04 -11.31
CA SER A 4 13.81 -11.39 -11.53
C SER A 4 14.79 -12.50 -11.13
N GLU A 5 16.09 -12.25 -11.31
CA GLU A 5 17.18 -13.18 -11.02
C GLU A 5 17.52 -13.27 -9.52
N LEU A 6 17.04 -12.33 -8.70
CA LEU A 6 17.36 -12.30 -7.27
C LEU A 6 16.63 -13.39 -6.47
N SER A 7 17.28 -13.82 -5.40
CA SER A 7 16.66 -14.71 -4.41
C SER A 7 15.56 -14.01 -3.62
N LEU A 8 14.62 -14.76 -3.05
CA LEU A 8 13.55 -14.19 -2.21
C LEU A 8 14.12 -13.41 -1.01
N LEU A 9 15.25 -13.87 -0.45
CA LEU A 9 15.92 -13.21 0.66
C LEU A 9 16.46 -11.84 0.24
N GLU A 10 17.12 -11.75 -0.90
CA GLU A 10 17.63 -10.49 -1.44
C GLU A 10 16.51 -9.52 -1.81
N LEU A 11 15.42 -10.03 -2.39
CA LEU A 11 14.23 -9.24 -2.67
C LEU A 11 13.64 -8.66 -1.38
N LYS A 12 13.53 -9.45 -0.31
CA LYS A 12 13.08 -8.97 1.00
C LYS A 12 14.04 -7.93 1.59
N TYR A 13 15.35 -8.15 1.48
CA TYR A 13 16.35 -7.19 1.95
C TYR A 13 16.21 -5.83 1.22
N ARG A 14 16.09 -5.85 -0.10
CA ARG A 14 15.89 -4.64 -0.91
C ARG A 14 14.55 -3.98 -0.63
N ALA A 15 13.49 -4.75 -0.45
CA ALA A 15 12.17 -4.23 -0.09
C ALA A 15 12.18 -3.54 1.28
N LYS A 16 12.92 -4.09 2.25
CA LYS A 16 13.17 -3.43 3.55
C LYS A 16 13.93 -2.12 3.38
N ALA A 17 14.99 -2.10 2.57
CA ALA A 17 15.77 -0.88 2.30
C ALA A 17 14.91 0.23 1.68
N ARG A 18 14.01 -0.13 0.76
CA ARG A 18 13.03 0.79 0.15
C ARG A 18 11.82 1.09 1.04
N ARG A 19 11.82 0.58 2.29
CA ARG A 19 10.73 0.72 3.28
C ARG A 19 9.37 0.28 2.74
N ILE A 20 9.31 -0.79 1.96
CA ILE A 20 8.04 -1.39 1.52
C ILE A 20 7.39 -2.05 2.74
N LYS A 21 6.17 -1.66 3.06
CA LYS A 21 5.43 -2.25 4.18
C LYS A 21 4.98 -3.68 3.83
N ASN A 22 4.91 -4.54 4.85
CA ASN A 22 4.48 -5.94 4.72
C ASN A 22 5.31 -6.79 3.73
N TYR A 23 6.51 -6.35 3.35
CA TYR A 23 7.36 -7.08 2.42
C TYR A 23 7.65 -8.54 2.80
N TYR A 24 7.60 -8.88 4.09
CA TYR A 24 7.92 -10.22 4.59
C TYR A 24 6.84 -11.26 4.30
N ILE A 25 5.58 -10.82 4.13
CA ILE A 25 4.44 -11.67 3.76
C ILE A 25 4.18 -11.69 2.25
N ARG A 26 4.73 -10.74 1.48
CA ARG A 26 4.50 -10.64 0.04
C ARG A 26 5.22 -11.75 -0.75
N PRO A 27 4.60 -12.30 -1.82
CA PRO A 27 5.22 -13.32 -2.67
C PRO A 27 6.33 -12.73 -3.56
N LYS A 28 7.20 -13.61 -4.10
CA LYS A 28 8.35 -13.21 -4.93
C LYS A 28 7.94 -12.30 -6.11
N ALA A 29 6.90 -12.69 -6.84
CA ALA A 29 6.42 -11.96 -8.01
C ALA A 29 5.99 -10.53 -7.65
N GLU A 30 5.32 -10.35 -6.51
CA GLU A 30 4.88 -9.04 -6.07
C GLU A 30 6.05 -8.17 -5.59
N LEU A 31 7.02 -8.76 -4.88
CA LEU A 31 8.25 -8.06 -4.50
C LEU A 31 9.04 -7.60 -5.73
N ILE A 32 9.13 -8.42 -6.77
CA ILE A 32 9.75 -8.02 -8.05
C ILE A 32 8.99 -6.85 -8.66
N ARG A 33 7.67 -6.96 -8.83
CA ARG A 33 6.84 -5.88 -9.38
C ARG A 33 7.05 -4.57 -8.62
N LEU A 34 6.96 -4.61 -7.29
CA LEU A 34 7.14 -3.42 -6.44
C LEU A 34 8.55 -2.85 -6.53
N LEU A 35 9.59 -3.69 -6.57
CA LEU A 35 10.98 -3.24 -6.66
C LEU A 35 11.34 -2.70 -8.04
N SER A 36 10.73 -3.23 -9.10
CA SER A 36 10.92 -2.78 -10.48
C SER A 36 10.26 -1.43 -10.80
N MET A 37 9.30 -0.97 -9.98
CA MET A 37 8.68 0.35 -10.17
C MET A 37 9.64 1.47 -9.73
N ASP A 38 9.76 2.54 -10.51
CA ASP A 38 10.61 3.70 -10.17
C ASP A 38 10.12 4.41 -8.90
N GLU A 39 8.82 4.62 -8.79
CA GLU A 39 8.16 5.14 -7.59
C GLU A 39 7.23 4.09 -6.98
N LEU A 40 7.19 4.03 -5.64
CA LEU A 40 6.23 3.18 -4.96
C LEU A 40 4.82 3.73 -5.15
N PRO A 41 3.80 2.85 -5.26
CA PRO A 41 2.42 3.27 -5.30
C PRO A 41 2.08 4.23 -4.16
N GLU A 42 1.23 5.21 -4.45
CA GLU A 42 0.90 6.29 -3.53
C GLU A 42 0.42 5.77 -2.18
N MET A 43 -0.30 4.64 -2.16
CA MET A 43 -0.72 3.97 -0.94
C MET A 43 0.42 3.69 0.04
N PHE A 44 1.58 3.20 -0.42
CA PHE A 44 2.72 2.94 0.47
C PHE A 44 3.30 4.23 1.07
N ARG A 45 3.13 5.38 0.40
CA ARG A 45 3.51 6.68 0.94
C ARG A 45 2.51 7.12 2.00
N VAL A 46 1.21 7.03 1.69
CA VAL A 46 0.14 7.43 2.60
C VAL A 46 0.13 6.56 3.86
N GLU A 47 0.34 5.25 3.76
CA GLU A 47 0.44 4.32 4.89
C GLU A 47 1.50 4.72 5.93
N LYS A 48 2.58 5.38 5.50
CA LYS A 48 3.63 5.87 6.39
C LYS A 48 3.29 7.19 7.06
N MET A 49 2.28 7.91 6.57
CA MET A 49 1.87 9.17 7.16
C MET A 49 1.30 8.92 8.56
N THR A 50 1.79 9.67 9.52
CA THR A 50 1.25 9.68 10.89
C THR A 50 -0.14 10.32 10.90
N LEU A 51 -0.92 10.05 11.94
CA LEU A 51 -2.22 10.70 12.13
C LEU A 51 -2.10 12.23 12.18
N LYS A 52 -0.98 12.75 12.71
CA LYS A 52 -0.67 14.18 12.72
C LYS A 52 -0.54 14.72 11.29
N GLN A 53 0.27 14.08 10.45
CA GLN A 53 0.44 14.50 9.04
C GLN A 53 -0.86 14.44 8.25
N LEU A 54 -1.69 13.41 8.48
CA LEU A 54 -3.01 13.34 7.84
C LEU A 54 -3.93 14.49 8.31
N ARG A 55 -3.87 14.86 9.58
CA ARG A 55 -4.63 16.01 10.11
C ARG A 55 -4.11 17.35 9.60
N ASP A 56 -2.80 17.50 9.47
CA ASP A 56 -2.17 18.69 8.90
C ASP A 56 -2.59 18.85 7.44
N MET A 57 -2.56 17.78 6.64
CA MET A 57 -3.10 17.78 5.28
C MET A 57 -4.61 18.10 5.24
N ALA A 58 -5.38 17.54 6.18
CA ALA A 58 -6.82 17.82 6.26
C ALA A 58 -7.11 19.28 6.58
N LYS A 59 -6.26 19.92 7.42
CA LYS A 59 -6.30 21.35 7.68
C LYS A 59 -5.98 22.16 6.43
N GLU A 60 -4.90 21.83 5.73
CA GLU A 60 -4.50 22.50 4.48
C GLU A 60 -5.58 22.42 3.40
N ARG A 61 -6.30 21.30 3.33
CA ARG A 61 -7.41 21.08 2.39
C ARG A 61 -8.77 21.59 2.89
N GLY A 62 -8.83 22.26 4.04
CA GLY A 62 -10.06 22.86 4.57
C GLY A 62 -11.12 21.86 5.06
N ILE A 63 -10.73 20.62 5.37
CA ILE A 63 -11.66 19.59 5.87
C ILE A 63 -12.12 19.95 7.28
N LYS A 64 -13.43 20.13 7.48
CA LYS A 64 -14.00 20.45 8.80
C LYS A 64 -13.98 19.23 9.73
N LYS A 65 -13.91 19.48 11.05
CA LYS A 65 -13.91 18.46 12.12
C LYS A 65 -12.75 17.44 12.05
N TYR A 66 -11.68 17.73 11.31
CA TYR A 66 -10.53 16.86 11.11
C TYR A 66 -9.79 16.47 12.41
N SER A 67 -9.84 17.30 13.46
CA SER A 67 -9.11 17.11 14.70
C SER A 67 -9.49 15.85 15.48
N HIS A 68 -10.76 15.42 15.38
CA HIS A 68 -11.26 14.21 16.06
C HIS A 68 -11.30 12.99 15.14
N MET A 69 -11.12 13.18 13.83
CA MET A 69 -11.17 12.08 12.87
C MET A 69 -10.02 11.11 13.08
N LYS A 70 -10.32 9.82 12.90
CA LYS A 70 -9.32 8.75 12.87
C LYS A 70 -8.81 8.58 11.45
N ARG A 71 -7.76 7.77 11.30
CA ARG A 71 -7.19 7.44 9.99
C ARG A 71 -8.27 6.93 9.02
N VAL A 72 -9.16 6.06 9.48
CA VAL A 72 -10.25 5.47 8.69
C VAL A 72 -11.19 6.54 8.13
N ASP A 73 -11.43 7.64 8.87
CA ASP A 73 -12.30 8.72 8.42
C ASP A 73 -11.58 9.74 7.52
N LEU A 74 -10.27 9.93 7.75
CA LEU A 74 -9.44 10.88 6.99
C LEU A 74 -9.05 10.31 5.62
N MET A 75 -8.79 9.00 5.53
CA MET A 75 -8.30 8.36 4.31
C MET A 75 -9.25 8.56 3.12
N PRO A 76 -10.56 8.27 3.20
CA PRO A 76 -11.49 8.50 2.09
C PRO A 76 -11.64 9.97 1.70
N ARG A 77 -11.44 10.90 2.65
CA ARG A 77 -11.56 12.34 2.40
C ARG A 77 -10.31 12.94 1.76
N LEU A 78 -9.14 12.41 2.10
CA LEU A 78 -7.85 12.88 1.58
C LEU A 78 -7.44 12.13 0.31
N PHE A 79 -7.79 10.86 0.18
CA PHE A 79 -7.33 9.99 -0.89
C PHE A 79 -8.47 9.08 -1.34
N PRO A 80 -9.56 9.63 -1.91
CA PRO A 80 -10.73 8.84 -2.30
C PRO A 80 -10.38 7.74 -3.32
N HIS A 81 -9.52 8.06 -4.30
CA HIS A 81 -9.09 7.12 -5.35
C HIS A 81 -8.31 5.92 -4.80
N LEU A 82 -7.57 6.11 -3.70
CA LEU A 82 -6.78 5.03 -3.11
C LEU A 82 -7.64 4.03 -2.32
N VAL A 83 -8.78 4.47 -1.78
CA VAL A 83 -9.71 3.57 -1.09
C VAL A 83 -10.35 2.60 -2.08
N GLU A 84 -10.74 3.10 -3.26
CA GLU A 84 -11.29 2.29 -4.34
C GLU A 84 -10.27 1.28 -4.89
N GLU A 85 -8.98 1.64 -4.94
CA GLU A 85 -7.91 0.73 -5.38
C GLU A 85 -7.70 -0.43 -4.38
N THR A 86 -7.74 -0.17 -3.08
CA THR A 86 -7.68 -1.24 -2.06
C THR A 86 -8.85 -2.21 -2.14
N GLU A 87 -10.08 -1.71 -2.33
CA GLU A 87 -11.25 -2.58 -2.47
C GLU A 87 -11.13 -3.46 -3.72
N LYS A 88 -10.60 -2.93 -4.82
CA LYS A 88 -10.37 -3.71 -6.05
C LYS A 88 -9.27 -4.76 -5.88
N GLU A 89 -8.17 -4.44 -5.20
CA GLU A 89 -7.10 -5.41 -4.92
C GLU A 89 -7.58 -6.54 -3.98
N GLU A 90 -8.35 -6.21 -2.94
CA GLU A 90 -8.94 -7.21 -2.03
C GLU A 90 -9.94 -8.12 -2.76
N LEU A 91 -10.80 -7.57 -3.62
CA LEU A 91 -11.74 -8.35 -4.42
C LEU A 91 -11.03 -9.29 -5.41
N GLN A 92 -9.91 -8.84 -6.00
CA GLN A 92 -9.09 -9.68 -6.88
C GLN A 92 -8.39 -10.81 -6.11
N GLU A 93 -7.89 -10.53 -4.90
CA GLU A 93 -7.21 -11.54 -4.08
C GLU A 93 -8.18 -12.60 -3.54
N VAL A 94 -9.39 -12.21 -3.12
CA VAL A 94 -10.46 -13.15 -2.70
C VAL A 94 -10.89 -14.05 -3.86
N ALA A 95 -11.08 -13.49 -5.06
CA ALA A 95 -11.47 -14.27 -6.25
C ALA A 95 -10.40 -15.32 -6.63
N VAL A 96 -9.11 -14.97 -6.54
CA VAL A 96 -8.01 -15.92 -6.81
C VAL A 96 -7.95 -17.05 -5.76
N VAL A 97 -8.28 -16.75 -4.50
CA VAL A 97 -8.32 -17.75 -3.42
C VAL A 97 -9.50 -18.71 -3.61
N GLU A 98 -10.68 -18.22 -4.01
CA GLU A 98 -11.85 -19.06 -4.25
C GLU A 98 -11.68 -20.03 -5.43
N LEU A 99 -11.08 -19.57 -6.53
CA LEU A 99 -10.78 -20.42 -7.70
C LEU A 99 -9.77 -21.53 -7.39
N LYS A 100 -8.84 -21.29 -6.45
CA LYS A 100 -7.86 -22.31 -6.01
C LYS A 100 -8.44 -23.34 -5.04
N LYS A 101 -9.64 -23.10 -4.47
CA LYS A 101 -10.30 -24.05 -3.56
C LYS A 101 -11.19 -25.06 -4.29
N THR A 102 -11.45 -24.86 -5.58
CA THR A 102 -12.31 -25.72 -6.41
C THR A 102 -11.54 -26.66 -7.34
N ALA A 103 -10.20 -26.69 -7.25
CA ALA A 103 -9.30 -27.53 -8.05
C ALA A 103 -8.60 -28.58 -7.18
#